data_AF-A0A7X6TKA7-F1
#
_entry.id   AF-A0A7X6TKA7-F1
#
_cell.length_a   1.000
_cell.length_b   1.000
_cell.length_c   1.000
_cell.angle_alpha   90.00
_cell.angle_beta   90.00
_cell.angle_gamma   90.00
#
_symmetry.space_group_name_H-M   'P 1'
#
loop_
_entity.id
_entity.type
_entity.pdbx_description
1 polymer ?
#
loop_
_entity_poly.entity_id
_entity_poly.type
_entity_poly.pdbx_seq_one_letter_code
_entity_poly.pdbx_strand_id
1 'polypeptide(L)' 'IQETFDPWGRKHYWIGGGTVHWSGGADTDEQAVRDGYISVTPIQLDLTNHTGLAYLERKWKM' A
#
# COMPACT_ATOMS: atom_id res chain seq x y z
N ILE A 1 12.69 -11.55 -1.75
CA ILE A 1 12.39 -12.84 -1.06
C ILE A 1 13.72 -13.44 -0.67
N GLN A 2 13.94 -13.65 0.62
CA GLN A 2 15.17 -14.22 1.16
C GLN A 2 14.84 -15.53 1.86
N GLU A 3 15.65 -16.57 1.62
CA GLU A 3 15.53 -17.82 2.36
C GLU A 3 16.30 -17.72 3.68
N THR A 4 15.69 -18.17 4.76
CA THR A 4 16.30 -18.24 6.10
C THR A 4 16.08 -19.62 6.69
N PHE A 5 16.87 -19.99 7.69
CA PHE A 5 16.72 -21.27 8.39
C PHE A 5 16.55 -21.00 9.89
N ASP A 6 15.66 -21.76 10.53
CA ASP A 6 15.55 -21.75 11.98
C ASP A 6 16.69 -22.56 12.65
N PRO A 7 16.84 -22.51 13.98
CA PRO A 7 17.87 -23.26 14.69
C PRO A 7 17.78 -24.79 14.53
N TRP A 8 16.66 -25.31 14.05
CA TRP A 8 16.42 -26.74 13.81
C TRP A 8 16.56 -27.12 12.33
N GLY A 9 17.03 -26.20 11.49
CA GLY A 9 17.28 -26.43 10.06
C GLY A 9 16.04 -26.36 9.17
N ARG A 10 14.89 -25.90 9.67
CA ARG A 10 13.68 -25.75 8.86
C ARG A 10 13.74 -24.47 8.03
N LYS A 11 13.43 -24.59 6.74
CA LYS A 11 13.43 -23.47 5.80
C LYS A 11 12.25 -22.53 6.09
N HIS A 12 12.54 -21.23 6.13
CA HIS A 12 11.60 -20.13 6.22
C HIS A 12 11.86 -19.16 5.07
N TYR A 13 10.83 -18.40 4.70
CA TYR A 13 10.94 -17.39 3.67
C TYR A 13 10.64 -16.03 4.29
N TRP A 14 11.60 -15.12 4.20
CA TRP A 14 11.40 -13.74 4.57
C TRP A 14 11.01 -12.95 3.33
N ILE A 15 9.81 -12.38 3.35
CA ILE A 15 9.41 -11.39 2.36
C ILE A 15 9.98 -10.04 2.81
N GLY A 16 11.28 -9.87 2.56
CA GLY A 16 11.99 -8.62 2.74
C GLY A 16 13.01 -8.40 1.62
N GLY A 17 13.40 -7.15 1.45
CA GLY A 17 14.48 -6.74 0.54
C GLY A 17 13.96 -6.14 -0.76
N GLY A 18 13.95 -4.82 -0.79
CA GLY A 18 13.78 -3.96 -1.95
C GLY A 18 13.88 -2.51 -1.50
N THR A 19 14.42 -1.63 -2.34
CA THR A 19 14.26 -0.18 -2.12
C THR A 19 12.79 0.12 -2.32
N VAL A 20 12.14 0.72 -1.32
CA VAL A 20 10.76 1.16 -1.51
C VAL A 20 10.78 2.27 -2.56
N HIS A 21 10.29 1.96 -3.75
CA HIS A 21 10.08 2.95 -4.79
C HIS A 21 8.75 3.64 -4.52
N TRP A 22 8.84 4.77 -3.83
CA TRP A 22 7.71 5.63 -3.57
C TRP A 22 7.36 6.36 -4.87
N SER A 23 6.22 6.00 -5.48
CA SER A 23 5.68 6.67 -6.66
C SER A 23 4.65 7.75 -6.29
N GLY A 24 4.70 8.23 -5.04
CA GLY A 24 3.75 9.21 -4.51
C GLY A 24 3.89 10.59 -5.14
N GLY A 25 2.79 11.35 -5.14
CA GLY A 25 2.80 12.77 -5.50
C GLY A 25 3.21 13.67 -4.33
N ALA A 26 3.22 14.99 -4.56
CA ALA A 26 3.61 15.98 -3.54
C ALA A 26 2.71 15.99 -2.30
N ASP A 27 1.46 15.52 -2.43
CA ASP A 27 0.45 15.57 -1.35
C ASP A 27 0.37 14.27 -0.53
N THR A 28 1.37 13.40 -0.62
CA THR A 28 1.39 12.16 0.18
C THR A 28 1.88 12.42 1.60
N ASP A 29 1.43 11.57 2.52
CA ASP A 29 1.93 11.51 3.89
C ASP A 29 3.44 11.27 3.96
N GLU A 30 3.92 10.39 3.08
CA GLU A 30 5.33 10.07 2.92
C GLU A 30 6.19 11.29 2.57
N GLN A 31 5.73 12.11 1.62
CA GLN A 31 6.44 13.33 1.21
C GLN A 31 6.45 14.35 2.36
N ALA A 32 5.32 14.55 3.05
CA ALA A 32 5.26 15.44 4.21
C ALA A 32 6.27 15.05 5.30
N VAL A 33 6.42 13.74 5.58
CA VAL A 33 7.41 13.24 6.55
C VAL A 33 8.84 13.45 6.06
N ARG A 34 9.13 13.20 4.78
CA ARG A 34 10.46 13.48 4.19
C ARG A 34 10.87 14.95 4.33
N ASP A 35 9.91 15.86 4.19
CA ASP A 35 10.14 17.30 4.28
C ASP A 35 10.19 17.82 5.73
N GLY A 36 10.06 16.93 6.72
CA GLY A 36 10.20 17.25 8.15
C GLY A 36 8.91 17.73 8.82
N TYR A 37 7.75 17.51 8.20
CA TYR A 37 6.45 17.88 8.76
C TYR A 37 5.72 16.69 9.41
N ILE A 38 4.73 16.99 10.25
CA ILE A 38 3.76 16.01 10.73
C ILE A 38 2.70 15.80 9.64
N SER A 39 2.43 14.54 9.30
CA SER A 39 1.32 14.20 8.42
C SER A 39 0.07 13.83 9.22
N VAL A 40 -1.09 14.32 8.80
CA VAL A 40 -2.40 13.93 9.31
C VAL A 40 -3.30 13.58 8.13
N THR A 41 -3.55 12.28 7.93
CA THR A 41 -4.37 11.78 6.83
C THR A 41 -5.74 11.37 7.35
N PRO A 42 -6.83 12.06 6.98
CA PRO A 42 -8.18 11.60 7.29
C PRO A 42 -8.48 10.36 6.45
N ILE A 43 -8.57 9.20 7.09
CA ILE A 43 -8.88 7.93 6.43
C ILE A 43 -10.38 7.67 6.42
N GLN A 44 -10.88 7.11 5.32
CA GLN A 44 -12.26 6.65 5.22
C GLN A 44 -12.37 5.19 5.69
N LEU A 45 -13.40 4.88 6.49
CA LEU A 45 -13.68 3.50 6.91
C LEU A 45 -14.48 2.72 5.87
N ASP A 46 -15.26 3.42 5.05
CA ASP A 46 -15.94 2.83 3.91
C ASP A 46 -14.92 2.63 2.78
N LEU A 47 -14.57 1.36 2.51
CA LEU A 47 -13.64 0.98 1.45
C LEU A 47 -14.32 0.83 0.08
N THR A 48 -15.62 1.13 -0.02
CA THR A 48 -16.37 1.03 -1.27
C THR A 48 -15.86 2.05 -2.28
N ASN A 49 -15.40 1.58 -3.44
CA ASN A 49 -15.10 2.45 -4.57
C ASN A 49 -16.40 2.86 -5.29
N HIS A 50 -17.09 3.86 -4.74
CA HIS A 50 -18.36 4.38 -5.27
C HIS A 50 -18.28 4.83 -6.73
N THR A 51 -17.17 5.46 -7.12
CA THR A 51 -16.95 5.87 -8.53
C THR A 51 -16.83 4.66 -9.44
N GLY A 52 -16.12 3.62 -8.99
CA GLY A 52 -15.99 2.35 -9.70
C GLY A 52 -17.33 1.63 -9.86
N LEU A 53 -18.15 1.58 -8.80
CA LEU A 53 -19.49 1.01 -8.86
C LEU A 53 -20.37 1.75 -9.87
N ALA A 54 -20.45 3.07 -9.78
CA ALA A 54 -21.25 3.87 -10.72
C ALA A 54 -20.76 3.72 -12.17
N TYR A 55 -19.45 3.56 -12.39
CA TYR A 55 -18.90 3.24 -13.71
C TYR A 55 -19.41 1.90 -14.22
N LEU A 56 -19.36 0.85 -13.38
CA LEU A 56 -19.80 -0.49 -13.74
C LEU A 56 -21.31 -0.54 -14.00
N GLU A 57 -22.15 0.03 -13.15
CA GLU A 57 -23.60 0.08 -13.36
C GLU A 57 -23.98 0.72 -14.70
N ARG A 58 -23.25 1.75 -15.12
CA ARG A 58 -23.50 2.45 -16.37
C ARG A 58 -22.96 1.74 -17.61
N LYS A 59 -21.83 1.07 -17.49
CA LYS A 59 -21.08 0.51 -18.63
C LYS A 59 -21.26 -0.99 -18.80
N TRP A 60 -21.41 -1.69 -17.68
CA TRP A 60 -21.67 -3.11 -17.62
C TRP A 60 -23.18 -3.29 -17.45
N LYS A 61 -23.91 -3.35 -18.57
CA LYS A 61 -25.29 -3.84 -18.55
C LYS A 61 -25.26 -5.30 -18.12
N MET A 62 -25.71 -5.60 -16.90
CA MET A 62 -26.39 -6.87 -16.66
C MET A 62 -27.77 -6.83 -17.32
#